data_AF-A0AA48M4T2-F1
#
_entry.id   AF-A0AA48M4T2-F1
#
_cell.length_a   1.000
_cell.length_b   1.000
_cell.length_c   1.000
_cell.angle_alpha   90.00
_cell.angle_beta   90.00
_cell.angle_gamma   90.00
#
_symmetry.space_group_name_H-M   'P 1'
#
loop_
_entity.id
_entity.type
_entity.pdbx_description
1 polymer ?
#
loop_
_entity_poly.entity_id
_entity_poly.type
_entity_poly.pdbx_seq_one_letter_code
_entity_poly.pdbx_strand_id
1 'polypeptide(L)'
;MDEPKTKSKRGFASMSPEKRQEIASKGGKSVPAEKRSFSQSHDLAAAAGRKGGKGVAPENRSFSRDPALAAAAGTKGGHASHGGKGAKKP
;
A
#
# COMPACT_ATOMS: atom_id res chain seq x y z
N MET A 1 -25.49 -28.83 14.66
CA MET A 1 -25.63 -27.75 13.67
C MET A 1 -24.97 -26.52 14.28
N ASP A 2 -23.76 -26.18 13.83
CA ASP A 2 -23.03 -24.99 14.32
C ASP A 2 -23.48 -23.76 13.52
N GLU A 3 -24.18 -22.85 14.20
CA GLU A 3 -24.67 -21.60 13.64
C GLU A 3 -23.52 -20.58 13.53
N PRO A 4 -23.31 -19.90 12.38
CA PRO A 4 -22.20 -18.98 12.23
C PRO A 4 -22.42 -17.73 13.09
N LYS A 5 -21.82 -17.73 14.28
CA LYS A 5 -21.82 -16.62 15.23
C LYS A 5 -21.24 -15.37 14.56
N THR A 6 -22.10 -14.42 14.20
CA THR A 6 -21.69 -13.18 13.54
C THR A 6 -20.79 -12.38 14.48
N LYS A 7 -19.53 -12.17 14.09
CA LYS A 7 -18.57 -11.40 14.89
C LYS A 7 -19.03 -9.94 14.93
N SER A 8 -19.26 -9.40 16.13
CA SER A 8 -19.60 -8.00 16.30
C SER A 8 -18.48 -7.11 15.73
N LYS A 9 -18.84 -6.09 14.95
CA LYS A 9 -17.88 -5.11 14.42
C LYS A 9 -17.32 -4.31 15.60
N ARG A 10 -16.00 -4.26 15.75
CA ARG A 10 -15.29 -3.47 16.78
C ARG A 10 -14.13 -2.68 16.16
N GLY A 11 -13.68 -1.64 16.87
CA GLY A 11 -12.51 -0.85 16.48
C GLY A 11 -12.69 -0.15 15.13
N PHE A 12 -11.76 -0.38 14.19
CA PHE A 12 -11.82 0.22 12.86
C PHE A 12 -13.06 -0.20 12.08
N ALA A 13 -13.50 -1.45 12.24
CA ALA A 13 -14.65 -2.01 11.51
C ALA A 13 -16.00 -1.45 11.97
N SER A 14 -16.08 -0.86 13.17
CA SER A 14 -17.28 -0.18 13.67
C SER A 14 -17.34 1.31 13.32
N MET A 15 -16.30 1.88 12.70
CA MET A 15 -16.29 3.28 12.28
C MET A 15 -17.00 3.50 10.94
N SER A 16 -17.48 4.73 10.69
CA SER A 16 -18.05 5.10 9.40
C SER A 16 -17.01 4.97 8.28
N PRO A 17 -17.43 4.71 7.03
CA PRO A 17 -16.55 4.68 5.87
C PRO A 17 -15.70 5.95 5.74
N GLU A 18 -16.26 7.16 5.95
CA GLU A 18 -15.46 8.39 5.84
C GLU A 18 -14.37 8.47 6.91
N LYS A 19 -14.70 8.12 8.16
CA LYS A 19 -13.73 8.16 9.27
C LYS A 19 -12.59 7.17 9.07
N ARG A 20 -12.88 5.97 8.55
CA ARG A 20 -11.85 4.99 8.17
C ARG A 20 -10.94 5.53 7.07
N GLN A 21 -11.52 6.15 6.05
CA GLN A 21 -10.77 6.72 4.93
C GLN A 21 -9.91 7.89 5.37
N GLU A 22 -10.40 8.75 6.26
CA GLU A 22 -9.64 9.85 6.83
C GLU A 22 -8.42 9.34 7.61
N ILE A 23 -8.61 8.34 8.48
CA ILE A 23 -7.51 7.75 9.24
C ILE A 23 -6.50 7.04 8.33
N ALA A 24 -6.96 6.25 7.36
CA ALA A 24 -6.09 5.61 6.38
C ALA A 24 -5.28 6.65 5.55
N SER A 25 -5.90 7.78 5.23
CA SER A 25 -5.27 8.87 4.47
C SER A 25 -4.23 9.63 5.29
N LYS A 26 -4.37 9.72 6.62
CA LYS A 26 -3.43 10.47 7.47
C LYS A 26 -2.01 9.95 7.36
N GLY A 27 -1.81 8.63 7.33
CA GLY A 27 -0.47 8.02 7.21
C GLY A 27 0.31 8.43 5.95
N GLY A 28 -0.37 8.50 4.79
CA GLY A 28 0.26 8.96 3.54
C GLY A 28 0.41 10.49 3.45
N LYS A 29 -0.43 11.24 4.16
CA LYS A 29 -0.37 12.71 4.23
C LYS A 29 0.65 13.22 5.25
N SER A 30 1.10 12.39 6.20
CA SER A 30 2.09 12.78 7.22
C SER A 30 3.40 13.30 6.63
N VAL A 31 3.75 12.87 5.41
CA VAL A 31 4.91 13.36 4.67
C VAL A 31 4.43 14.33 3.57
N PRO A 32 4.79 15.63 3.64
CA PRO A 32 4.52 16.60 2.59
C PRO A 32 4.97 16.08 1.23
N ALA A 33 4.22 16.40 0.17
CA ALA A 33 4.46 15.81 -1.15
C ALA A 33 5.91 16.02 -1.64
N GLU A 34 6.50 17.16 -1.30
CA GLU A 34 7.85 17.60 -1.65
C GLU A 34 8.93 16.81 -0.91
N LYS A 35 8.60 16.29 0.28
CA LYS A 35 9.52 15.50 1.14
C LYS A 35 9.32 13.99 0.98
N ARG A 36 8.44 13.54 0.08
CA ARG A 36 8.30 12.12 -0.21
C ARG A 36 9.52 11.65 -0.99
N SER A 37 10.02 10.46 -0.67
CA SER A 37 11.24 9.92 -1.28
C SER A 37 11.19 9.89 -2.82
N PHE A 38 10.02 9.63 -3.41
CA PHE A 38 9.84 9.65 -4.86
C PHE A 38 9.92 11.05 -5.48
N SER A 39 9.58 12.11 -4.73
CA SER A 39 9.66 13.50 -5.18
C SER A 39 11.06 14.08 -5.02
N GLN A 40 11.86 13.52 -4.09
CA GLN A 40 13.24 13.98 -3.86
C GLN A 40 14.23 13.34 -4.83
N SER A 41 14.21 12.01 -4.98
CA SER A 41 15.12 11.29 -5.87
C SER A 41 14.62 9.88 -6.15
N HIS A 42 14.60 9.52 -7.43
CA HIS A 42 14.26 8.16 -7.88
C HIS A 42 15.19 7.12 -7.25
N ASP A 43 16.49 7.43 -7.11
CA ASP A 43 17.47 6.51 -6.54
C ASP A 43 17.25 6.27 -5.05
N LEU A 44 16.85 7.30 -4.31
CA LEU A 44 16.53 7.19 -2.88
C LEU A 44 15.28 6.32 -2.69
N ALA A 45 14.23 6.54 -3.51
CA ALA A 45 13.03 5.73 -3.48
C ALA A 45 13.34 4.26 -3.82
N ALA A 46 14.15 4.01 -4.85
CA ALA A 46 14.60 2.67 -5.22
C ALA A 46 15.44 2.02 -4.11
N ALA A 47 16.35 2.76 -3.47
CA ALA A 47 17.15 2.27 -2.36
C ALA A 47 16.30 1.91 -1.14
N ALA A 48 15.32 2.74 -0.79
CA ALA A 48 14.38 2.48 0.30
C ALA A 48 13.51 1.24 0.00
N GLY A 49 12.99 1.12 -1.22
CA GLY A 49 12.24 -0.05 -1.67
C GLY A 49 13.07 -1.33 -1.61
N ARG A 50 14.32 -1.29 -2.12
CA ARG A 50 15.26 -2.42 -2.01
C ARG A 50 15.53 -2.78 -0.56
N LYS A 51 15.74 -1.81 0.32
CA LYS A 51 15.98 -2.05 1.76
C LYS A 51 14.75 -2.70 2.41
N GLY A 52 13.55 -2.22 2.12
CA GLY A 52 12.30 -2.82 2.61
C GLY A 52 12.10 -4.26 2.13
N GLY A 53 12.47 -4.56 0.88
CA GLY A 53 12.37 -5.91 0.30
C GLY A 53 13.43 -6.92 0.78
N LYS A 54 14.47 -6.47 1.50
CA LYS A 54 15.54 -7.35 2.01
C LYS A 54 15.15 -8.14 3.27
N GLY A 55 14.00 -7.88 3.88
CA GLY A 55 13.54 -8.59 5.08
C GLY A 55 13.23 -10.08 4.85
N VAL A 56 13.20 -10.53 3.60
CA VAL A 56 12.98 -11.93 3.21
C VAL A 56 14.23 -12.45 2.50
N ALA A 57 14.71 -13.63 2.93
CA ALA A 57 15.83 -14.33 2.30
C ALA A 57 15.56 -14.51 0.79
N PRO A 58 16.55 -14.33 -0.11
CA PRO A 58 16.36 -14.35 -1.57
C PRO A 58 15.52 -15.51 -2.11
N GLU A 59 15.68 -16.68 -1.51
CA GLU A 59 15.05 -17.96 -1.88
C GLU A 59 13.56 -17.96 -1.53
N ASN A 60 13.18 -17.22 -0.48
CA ASN A 60 11.82 -17.13 0.05
C ASN A 60 11.05 -15.91 -0.48
N ARG A 61 11.65 -15.11 -1.35
CA ARG A 61 10.99 -13.92 -1.90
C ARG A 61 9.91 -14.34 -2.90
N SER A 62 8.79 -13.61 -2.91
CA SER A 62 7.65 -13.92 -3.79
C SER A 62 8.05 -14.01 -5.26
N PHE A 63 9.01 -13.22 -5.71
CA PHE A 63 9.51 -13.27 -7.09
C PHE A 63 10.33 -14.51 -7.43
N SER A 64 10.95 -15.17 -6.46
CA SER A 64 11.67 -16.43 -6.66
C SER A 64 10.70 -17.63 -6.67
N ARG A 65 9.57 -17.49 -5.98
CA ARG A 65 8.58 -18.56 -5.80
C ARG A 65 7.48 -18.53 -6.86
N ASP A 66 7.00 -17.34 -7.21
CA ASP A 66 6.02 -17.09 -8.26
C ASP A 66 6.21 -15.66 -8.83
N PRO A 67 6.97 -15.51 -9.93
CA PRO A 67 7.21 -14.22 -10.57
C PRO A 67 5.92 -13.52 -11.02
N ALA A 68 4.92 -14.28 -11.47
CA ALA A 68 3.67 -13.73 -12.00
C ALA A 68 2.82 -13.11 -10.88
N LEU A 69 2.70 -13.79 -9.74
CA LEU A 69 2.03 -13.27 -8.55
C LEU A 69 2.75 -12.03 -7.99
N ALA A 70 4.08 -12.07 -7.94
CA ALA A 70 4.87 -10.94 -7.47
C ALA A 70 4.71 -9.71 -8.37
N ALA A 71 4.72 -9.90 -9.69
CA ALA A 71 4.47 -8.85 -10.67
C ALA A 71 3.05 -8.27 -10.51
N ALA A 72 2.03 -9.13 -10.40
CA ALA A 72 0.65 -8.70 -10.19
C ALA A 72 0.48 -7.88 -8.89
N ALA A 73 1.12 -8.29 -7.80
CA ALA A 73 1.11 -7.55 -6.53
C ALA A 73 1.83 -6.20 -6.65
N GLY A 74 2.99 -6.15 -7.32
CA GLY A 74 3.73 -4.92 -7.58
C GLY A 74 2.91 -3.93 -8.42
N THR A 75 2.34 -4.41 -9.53
CA THR A 75 1.47 -3.62 -10.42
C THR A 75 0.25 -3.08 -9.68
N LYS A 76 -0.43 -3.90 -8.86
CA LYS A 76 -1.55 -3.44 -8.03
C LYS A 76 -1.16 -2.33 -7.05
N GLY A 77 0.00 -2.47 -6.39
CA GLY A 77 0.54 -1.43 -5.51
C GLY A 77 0.91 -0.15 -6.25
N GLY A 78 1.47 -0.28 -7.46
CA GLY A 78 1.68 0.80 -8.39
C GLY A 78 0.38 1.52 -8.71
N HIS A 79 -0.63 0.83 -9.24
CA HIS A 79 -1.91 1.45 -9.61
C HIS A 79 -2.62 2.17 -8.45
N ALA A 80 -2.56 1.62 -7.22
CA ALA A 80 -3.09 2.28 -6.04
C ALA A 80 -2.40 3.62 -5.74
N SER A 81 -1.13 3.76 -6.14
CA SER A 81 -0.33 4.98 -5.98
C SER A 81 -0.58 6.02 -7.09
N HIS A 82 -1.05 5.60 -8.26
CA HIS A 82 -1.26 6.48 -9.43
C HIS A 82 -2.70 7.06 -9.52
N GLY A 83 -3.62 6.69 -8.64
CA GLY A 83 -5.02 7.16 -8.66
C GLY A 83 -5.27 8.60 -8.17
N GLY A 84 -4.23 9.41 -7.97
CA GLY A 84 -4.34 10.69 -7.26
C GLY A 84 -4.29 11.97 -8.09
N LYS A 85 -3.63 12.01 -9.26
CA LYS A 85 -3.47 13.26 -10.04
C LYS A 85 -3.26 12.94 -11.52
N GLY A 86 -4.23 13.27 -12.37
CA GLY A 86 -4.07 13.09 -13.81
C GLY A 86 -5.26 13.46 -14.70
N ALA A 87 -6.45 13.75 -14.17
CA ALA A 87 -7.57 14.26 -14.96
C ALA A 87 -7.79 15.76 -14.67
N LYS A 88 -6.94 16.61 -15.26
CA LYS A 88 -7.34 18.00 -15.57
C LYS A 88 -8.23 17.87 -16.81
N LYS A 89 -9.55 17.99 -16.65
CA LYS A 89 -10.48 18.10 -17.78
C LYS A 89 -10.60 19.60 -18.12
N PRO A 90 -10.62 20.00 -19.41
CA PRO A 90 -10.96 21.39 -19.78
C PRO A 90 -12.34 21.79 -19.26
#